data_AF-A0A6S7J657-F1
#
_entry.id   AF-A0A6S7J657-F1
#
_cell.length_a   1.000
_cell.length_b   1.000
_cell.length_c   1.000
_cell.angle_alpha   90.00
_cell.angle_beta   90.00
_cell.angle_gamma   90.00
#
_symmetry.space_group_name_H-M   'P 1'
#
loop_
_entity.id
_entity.type
_entity.pdbx_description
1 polymer ?
#
loop_
_entity_poly.entity_id
_entity_poly.type
_entity_poly.pdbx_seq_one_letter_code
_entity_poly.pdbx_strand_id
1 'polypeptide(L)' 'MDMVNVNETVKIDRSHCLGKRRNEPSKPQPIIVKFNYHQDWEFVRLNAKNLKGTNFGISEQLPSE' A
#
# COMPACT_ATOMS: atom_id res chain seq x y z
N MET A 1 -1.02 -3.98 -28.44
CA MET A 1 -0.91 -3.29 -27.14
C MET A 1 -0.83 -4.39 -26.10
N ASP A 2 0.37 -4.81 -25.76
CA ASP A 2 0.57 -5.88 -24.79
C ASP A 2 0.11 -5.39 -23.42
N MET A 3 -0.92 -6.04 -22.87
CA MET A 3 -1.38 -5.82 -21.52
C MET A 3 -0.29 -6.32 -20.57
N VAL A 4 0.56 -5.41 -20.11
CA VAL A 4 1.57 -5.69 -19.08
C VAL A 4 0.83 -6.22 -17.86
N ASN A 5 1.12 -7.45 -17.47
CA ASN A 5 0.51 -8.11 -16.33
C ASN A 5 0.95 -7.38 -15.06
N VAL A 6 0.09 -6.49 -14.54
CA VAL A 6 0.36 -5.65 -13.35
C VAL A 6 0.71 -6.49 -12.11
N ASN A 7 0.34 -7.78 -12.10
CA ASN A 7 0.68 -8.71 -11.02
C ASN A 7 2.17 -9.08 -10.94
N GLU A 8 3.00 -8.72 -11.92
CA GLU A 8 4.42 -9.09 -11.92
C GLU A 8 5.38 -7.90 -11.66
N THR A 9 4.89 -6.67 -11.57
CA THR A 9 5.77 -5.49 -11.62
C THR A 9 6.14 -4.89 -10.26
N VAL A 10 5.29 -4.99 -9.23
CA VAL A 10 5.52 -4.32 -7.93
C VAL A 10 6.24 -5.24 -6.95
N LYS A 11 7.44 -4.85 -6.51
CA LYS A 11 8.27 -5.63 -5.58
C LYS A 11 8.10 -5.12 -4.14
N ILE A 12 7.29 -5.83 -3.37
CA ILE A 12 7.09 -5.56 -1.92
C ILE A 12 8.12 -6.36 -1.11
N ASP A 13 8.89 -5.67 -0.25
CA ASP A 13 9.81 -6.28 0.72
C ASP A 13 9.05 -6.88 1.90
N ARG A 14 8.13 -6.08 2.46
CA ARG A 14 7.34 -6.45 3.65
C ARG A 14 5.97 -5.80 3.62
N SER A 15 4.95 -6.54 4.02
CA SER A 15 3.63 -5.98 4.34
C SER A 15 3.13 -6.56 5.66
N HIS A 16 2.53 -5.72 6.50
CA HIS A 16 1.91 -6.14 7.75
C HIS A 16 0.85 -5.15 8.22
N CYS A 17 -0.15 -5.62 8.95
CA CYS A 17 -1.11 -4.76 9.64
C CYS A 17 -0.50 -4.23 10.94
N LEU A 18 -0.73 -2.96 11.24
CA LEU A 18 -0.23 -2.33 12.45
C LEU A 18 -1.25 -2.47 13.60
N GLY A 19 -0.79 -3.07 14.70
CA GLY A 19 -1.57 -3.28 15.93
C GLY A 19 -1.82 -4.75 16.27
N LYS A 20 -2.44 -5.00 17.43
CA LYS A 20 -2.89 -6.33 17.85
C LYS A 20 -4.27 -6.64 17.26
N ARG A 21 -4.57 -7.93 17.07
CA ARG A 21 -5.94 -8.39 16.73
C ARG A 21 -6.91 -7.80 17.75
N ARG A 22 -7.79 -6.89 17.30
CA ARG A 22 -8.84 -6.32 18.14
C ARG A 22 -10.03 -7.26 18.12
N ASN A 23 -10.66 -7.44 19.28
CA ASN A 23 -11.91 -8.18 19.39
C ASN A 23 -13.10 -7.40 18.79
N GLU A 24 -12.94 -6.09 18.56
CA GLU A 24 -13.97 -5.25 17.94
C GLU A 24 -13.56 -4.80 16.51
N PRO A 25 -14.40 -5.06 15.50
CA PRO A 25 -14.10 -4.78 14.09
C PRO A 25 -14.40 -3.34 13.65
N SER A 26 -14.61 -2.39 14.57
CA SER A 26 -15.20 -1.08 14.24
C SER A 26 -14.36 -0.19 13.31
N LYS A 27 -13.04 -0.42 13.21
CA LYS A 27 -12.16 0.30 12.27
C LYS A 27 -11.16 -0.65 11.61
N PRO A 28 -10.93 -0.52 10.28
CA PRO A 28 -9.87 -1.25 9.58
C PRO A 28 -8.50 -0.97 10.21
N GLN A 29 -7.63 -1.98 10.22
CA GLN A 29 -6.25 -1.80 10.65
C GLN A 29 -5.43 -1.14 9.53
N PRO A 30 -4.59 -0.14 9.85
CA PRO A 30 -3.69 0.40 8.86
C PRO A 30 -2.67 -0.67 8.44
N ILE A 31 -2.37 -0.71 7.14
CA ILE A 31 -1.39 -1.61 6.55
C ILE A 31 -0.12 -0.83 6.31
N ILE A 32 1.01 -1.34 6.78
CA ILE A 32 2.33 -0.81 6.49
C ILE A 32 2.97 -1.69 5.42
N VAL A 33 3.39 -1.05 4.33
CA VAL A 33 4.05 -1.70 3.20
C VAL A 33 5.42 -1.07 3.01
N LYS A 34 6.45 -1.91 2.97
CA LYS A 34 7.80 -1.54 2.57
C LYS A 34 8.05 -2.05 1.16
N PHE A 35 8.36 -1.13 0.26
CA PHE A 35 8.71 -1.44 -1.12
C PHE A 35 10.21 -1.62 -1.25
N ASN A 36 10.65 -2.46 -2.19
CA ASN A 36 12.06 -2.60 -2.52
C ASN A 36 12.59 -1.38 -3.27
N TYR A 37 11.73 -0.75 -4.08
CA TYR A 37 12.07 0.37 -4.93
C TYR A 37 11.11 1.53 -4.73
N HIS A 38 11.62 2.77 -4.78
CA HIS A 38 10.80 3.98 -4.66
C HIS A 38 9.78 4.10 -5.82
N GLN A 39 10.19 3.71 -7.04
CA GLN A 39 9.33 3.75 -8.22
C GLN A 39 8.05 2.92 -8.05
N ASP A 40 8.15 1.76 -7.41
CA ASP A 40 7.01 0.90 -7.10
C ASP A 40 6.05 1.57 -6.13
N TRP A 41 6.60 2.24 -5.10
CA TRP A 41 5.80 3.01 -4.14
C TRP A 41 5.07 4.17 -4.82
N GLU A 42 5.75 4.94 -5.68
CA GLU A 42 5.15 6.03 -6.43
C GLU A 42 4.06 5.54 -7.39
N PHE A 43 4.31 4.45 -8.10
CA PHE A 43 3.34 3.82 -9.00
C PHE A 43 2.06 3.44 -8.23
N VAL A 44 2.20 2.78 -7.07
CA VAL A 44 1.06 2.40 -6.23
C VAL A 44 0.34 3.63 -5.70
N ARG A 45 1.07 4.64 -5.21
CA ARG A 45 0.49 5.89 -4.68
C ARG A 45 -0.35 6.62 -5.74
N LEU A 46 0.18 6.78 -6.96
CA LEU A 46 -0.51 7.47 -8.05
C LEU A 46 -1.79 6.76 -8.50
N ASN A 47 -1.78 5.42 -8.44
CA ASN A 47 -2.91 4.58 -8.83
C ASN A 47 -3.86 4.27 -7.68
N ALA A 48 -3.51 4.62 -6.44
CA ALA A 48 -4.28 4.26 -5.26
C ALA A 48 -5.73 4.77 -5.33
N LYS A 49 -5.95 5.96 -5.91
CA LYS A 49 -7.29 6.52 -6.16
C LYS A 49 -8.24 5.59 -6.93
N ASN A 50 -7.71 4.60 -7.65
CA ASN A 50 -8.48 3.62 -8.40
C ASN A 50 -9.00 2.46 -7.53
N LEU A 51 -8.67 2.41 -6.23
CA LEU A 51 -9.20 1.42 -5.31
C LEU A 51 -10.70 1.69 -5.08
N LYS A 52 -11.52 0.86 -5.73
CA LYS A 52 -12.95 1.07 -5.88
C LYS A 52 -13.68 1.14 -4.52
N GLY A 53 -14.38 2.25 -4.29
CA GLY A 53 -15.40 2.35 -3.24
C GLY A 53 -14.89 2.50 -1.81
N THR A 54 -13.60 2.78 -1.62
CA THR A 54 -12.99 2.93 -0.29
C THR A 54 -12.44 4.33 -0.08
N ASN A 55 -12.86 5.00 0.99
CA ASN A 55 -12.18 6.20 1.51
C ASN A 55 -11.02 5.73 2.39
N PHE A 56 -9.82 5.68 1.84
CA PHE A 56 -8.61 5.34 2.58
C PHE A 56 -7.59 6.47 2.45
N GLY A 57 -6.79 6.66 3.49
CA GLY A 57 -5.67 7.60 3.48
C GLY A 57 -4.36 6.87 3.25
N ILE A 58 -3.44 7.50 2.52
CA ILE A 58 -2.05 7.09 2.44
C ILE A 58 -1.23 8.10 3.23
N SER A 59 -0.35 7.61 4.09
CA SER A 59 0.63 8.43 4.80
C SER A 59 2.02 7.90 4.52
N GLU A 60 2.97 8.81 4.41
CA GLU A 60 4.35 8.52 4.03
C GLU A 60 5.23 8.54 5.27
N GLN A 61 6.05 7.52 5.41
CA GLN A 61 7.08 7.46 6.43
C GLN A 61 8.44 7.47 5.72
N LEU A 62 8.84 8.64 5.27
CA LEU A 62 10.17 8.88 4.72
C LEU A 62 11.12 9.30 5.84
N PRO A 63 12.39 8.88 5.83
CA PRO A 63 13.37 9.44 6.75
C PRO A 63 13.49 10.94 6.51
N SER A 64 13.59 11.72 7.59
CA SER A 64 13.97 13.14 7.51
C SER A 64 15.39 13.23 6.97
N GLU A 65 15.58 14.00 5.90
CA GLU A 65 16.90 14.39 5.39
C GLU A 65 17.67 15.25 6.40
#